data_AF-A0A1G7LXK8-F1
#
_entry.id   AF-A0A1G7LXK8-F1
#
_cell.length_a   1.000
_cell.length_b   1.000
_cell.length_c   1.000
_cell.angle_alpha   90.00
_cell.angle_beta   90.00
_cell.angle_gamma   90.00
#
_symmetry.space_group_name_H-M   'P 1'
#
loop_
_entity.id
_entity.type
_entity.pdbx_description
1 polymer ?
#
loop_
_entity_poly.entity_id
_entity_poly.type
_entity_poly.pdbx_seq_one_letter_code
_entity_poly.pdbx_strand_id
1 'polypeptide(L)'
;MSAFDTLAEWFTKSERTLPQRLITILIIVLCVYLANDLLGFAYYYRVNKKVENFCKLTEIINSEKIDSCGRADAMNLRHTVVMKEPYSFTLFNFLTKSWGLKSRKKSVTPPRTVTTTKTAANMSIRNDLLFLASASGIFVLLGLVLIPVLMFSSDYTVSQRIGGVIVALIIFGLVTIALNSLMNLIPTLGNNWNYNYILNATIQITLIIVIIFAITKSRNPDS
;
A
#
# COMPACT_ATOMS: atom_id res chain seq x y z
N MET A 1 -7.60 -15.32 34.06
CA MET A 1 -7.46 -14.07 33.28
C MET A 1 -6.72 -14.43 32.01
N SER A 2 -7.30 -14.22 30.82
CA SER A 2 -6.61 -14.57 29.57
C SER A 2 -5.49 -13.57 29.29
N ALA A 3 -4.44 -13.98 28.58
CA ALA A 3 -3.36 -13.07 28.20
C ALA A 3 -3.86 -11.87 27.38
N PHE A 4 -4.98 -12.04 26.68
CA PHE A 4 -5.67 -10.98 25.95
C PHE A 4 -6.34 -9.96 26.88
N ASP A 5 -6.96 -10.41 27.98
CA ASP A 5 -7.60 -9.51 28.96
C ASP A 5 -6.54 -8.64 29.64
N THR A 6 -5.40 -9.24 30.02
CA THR A 6 -4.28 -8.52 30.62
C THR A 6 -3.66 -7.51 29.65
N LEU A 7 -3.55 -7.85 28.36
CA LEU A 7 -3.08 -6.91 27.32
C LEU A 7 -4.07 -5.78 27.07
N ALA A 8 -5.36 -6.11 26.95
CA ALA A 8 -6.42 -5.12 26.72
C ALA A 8 -6.52 -4.13 27.88
N GLU A 9 -6.48 -4.62 29.12
CA GLU A 9 -6.46 -3.80 30.34
C GLU A 9 -5.20 -2.93 30.43
N TRP A 10 -4.04 -3.47 30.02
CA TRP A 10 -2.79 -2.72 29.96
C TRP A 10 -2.87 -1.55 28.96
N PHE A 11 -3.54 -1.74 27.81
CA PHE A 11 -3.73 -0.69 26.80
C PHE A 11 -4.78 0.36 27.18
N THR A 12 -5.78 0.00 27.99
CA THR A 12 -6.89 0.88 28.36
C THR A 12 -6.67 1.68 29.63
N LYS A 13 -5.64 1.37 30.44
CA LYS A 13 -5.31 2.17 31.65
C LYS A 13 -5.01 3.64 31.32
N SER A 14 -5.82 4.54 31.90
CA SER A 14 -5.76 6.00 31.69
C SER A 14 -4.46 6.66 32.18
N GLU A 15 -3.76 6.01 33.11
CA GLU A 15 -2.52 6.53 33.73
C GLU A 15 -1.31 6.58 32.79
N ARG A 16 -1.39 5.94 31.61
CA ARG A 16 -0.26 5.87 30.68
C ARG A 16 -0.30 6.96 29.62
N THR A 17 0.83 7.64 29.42
CA THR A 17 0.96 8.67 28.40
C THR A 17 0.88 8.06 27.00
N LEU A 18 0.32 8.82 26.06
CA LEU A 18 0.15 8.41 24.66
C LEU A 18 1.45 7.87 24.00
N PRO A 19 2.64 8.45 24.25
CA PRO A 19 3.91 7.89 23.76
C PRO A 19 4.22 6.48 24.27
N GLN A 20 3.92 6.17 25.54
CA GLN A 20 4.18 4.83 26.10
C GLN A 20 3.30 3.77 25.45
N ARG A 21 2.03 4.09 25.16
CA ARG A 21 1.11 3.19 24.47
C ARG A 21 1.61 2.88 23.05
N LEU A 22 2.07 3.91 22.33
CA LEU A 22 2.63 3.76 20.98
C LEU A 22 3.90 2.90 20.97
N ILE A 23 4.82 3.10 21.91
CA ILE A 23 6.05 2.31 22.02
C ILE A 23 5.71 0.82 22.20
N THR A 24 4.71 0.50 23.03
CA THR A 24 4.34 -0.91 23.25
C THR A 24 3.64 -1.52 22.05
N ILE A 25 2.76 -0.79 21.35
CA ILE A 25 2.22 -1.25 20.06
C ILE A 25 3.36 -1.55 19.09
N LEU A 26 4.35 -0.66 19.01
CA LEU A 26 5.51 -0.81 18.14
C LEU A 26 6.35 -2.05 18.51
N ILE A 27 6.56 -2.32 19.79
CA ILE A 27 7.24 -3.53 20.27
C ILE A 27 6.45 -4.79 19.90
N ILE A 28 5.12 -4.81 20.09
CA ILE A 28 4.28 -5.96 19.73
C ILE A 28 4.34 -6.21 18.22
N VAL A 29 4.20 -5.15 17.40
CA VAL A 29 4.31 -5.25 15.94
C VAL A 29 5.69 -5.79 15.53
N LEU A 30 6.76 -5.31 16.18
CA LEU A 30 8.12 -5.80 15.95
C LEU A 30 8.27 -7.28 16.31
N CYS A 31 7.74 -7.71 17.46
CA CYS A 31 7.76 -9.12 17.87
C CYS A 31 7.00 -10.01 16.90
N VAL A 32 5.81 -9.58 16.44
CA VAL A 32 5.03 -10.33 15.43
C VAL A 32 5.80 -10.40 14.11
N TYR A 33 6.43 -9.30 13.69
CA TYR A 33 7.25 -9.26 12.48
C TYR A 33 8.43 -10.24 12.58
N LEU A 34 9.18 -10.22 13.69
CA LEU A 34 10.31 -11.13 13.93
C LEU A 34 9.88 -12.59 14.03
N ALA A 35 8.76 -12.88 14.70
CA ALA A 35 8.22 -14.23 14.76
C ALA A 35 7.83 -14.75 13.37
N ASN A 36 7.21 -13.90 12.54
CA ASN A 36 6.87 -14.24 11.17
C ASN A 36 8.10 -14.46 10.28
N ASP A 37 9.17 -13.69 10.48
CA ASP A 37 10.44 -13.87 9.76
C ASP A 37 11.18 -15.14 10.20
N LEU A 38 11.30 -15.37 11.52
CA LEU A 38 11.95 -16.54 12.10
C LEU A 38 11.26 -17.85 11.70
N LEU A 39 9.92 -17.87 11.75
CA LEU A 39 9.14 -19.06 11.40
C LEU A 39 8.93 -19.17 9.89
N GLY A 40 9.26 -18.13 9.11
CA GLY A 40 9.11 -18.10 7.67
C GLY A 40 7.67 -18.28 7.18
N PHE A 41 6.66 -18.11 8.03
CA PHE A 41 5.25 -18.42 7.71
C PHE A 41 4.77 -17.67 6.46
N ALA A 42 5.00 -16.35 6.41
CA ALA A 42 4.64 -15.56 5.24
C ALA A 42 5.40 -15.99 3.98
N TYR A 43 6.67 -16.42 4.10
CA TYR A 43 7.42 -16.93 2.97
C TYR A 43 6.82 -18.25 2.46
N TYR A 44 6.63 -19.22 3.35
CA TYR A 44 6.07 -20.52 3.00
C TYR A 44 4.68 -20.41 2.39
N TYR A 45 3.79 -19.64 3.01
CA TYR A 45 2.43 -19.42 2.50
C TYR A 45 2.43 -18.81 1.09
N ARG A 46 3.30 -17.80 0.84
CA ARG A 46 3.42 -17.17 -0.47
C ARG A 46 3.97 -18.12 -1.53
N VAL A 47 5.02 -18.88 -1.20
CA VAL A 47 5.60 -19.86 -2.14
C VAL A 47 4.59 -20.94 -2.47
N ASN A 48 3.90 -21.48 -1.46
CA ASN A 48 2.88 -22.49 -1.66
C ASN A 48 1.73 -21.97 -2.56
N LYS A 49 1.25 -20.75 -2.31
CA LYS A 49 0.23 -20.12 -3.18
C LYS A 49 0.72 -19.85 -4.60
N LYS A 50 2.00 -19.51 -4.80
CA LYS A 50 2.57 -19.41 -6.15
C LYS A 50 2.57 -20.76 -6.87
N VAL A 51 2.98 -21.83 -6.19
CA VAL A 51 2.98 -23.18 -6.74
C VAL A 51 1.56 -23.63 -7.09
N GLU A 52 0.60 -23.44 -6.19
CA GLU A 52 -0.81 -23.78 -6.42
C GLU A 52 -1.37 -23.06 -7.65
N ASN A 53 -1.15 -21.74 -7.75
CA ASN A 53 -1.60 -20.95 -8.90
C ASN A 53 -0.90 -21.37 -10.20
N PHE A 54 0.39 -21.73 -10.13
CA PHE A 54 1.15 -22.22 -11.27
C PHE A 54 0.60 -23.56 -11.79
N CYS A 55 0.27 -24.49 -10.88
CA CYS A 55 -0.34 -25.76 -11.22
C CYS A 55 -1.70 -25.56 -11.89
N LYS A 56 -2.59 -24.74 -11.29
CA LYS A 56 -3.91 -24.41 -11.85
C LYS A 56 -3.81 -23.79 -13.24
N LEU A 57 -2.89 -22.84 -13.44
CA LEU A 57 -2.68 -22.22 -14.74
C LEU A 57 -2.11 -23.20 -15.77
N THR A 58 -1.26 -24.14 -15.34
CA THR A 58 -0.73 -25.18 -16.24
C THR A 58 -1.81 -26.17 -16.66
N GLU A 59 -2.72 -26.53 -15.76
CA GLU A 59 -3.89 -27.35 -16.06
C GLU A 59 -4.81 -26.67 -17.10
N ILE A 60 -5.09 -25.37 -16.90
CA ILE A 60 -5.85 -24.53 -17.84
C ILE A 60 -5.17 -24.50 -19.22
N ILE A 61 -3.86 -24.26 -19.28
CA ILE A 61 -3.08 -24.21 -20.53
C ILE A 61 -3.15 -25.54 -21.29
N ASN A 62 -3.08 -26.66 -20.58
CA ASN A 62 -3.08 -28.00 -21.17
C ASN A 62 -4.49 -28.52 -21.51
N SER A 63 -5.55 -27.83 -21.09
CA SER A 63 -6.92 -28.25 -21.40
C SER A 63 -7.25 -28.06 -22.88
N GLU A 64 -7.88 -29.06 -23.49
CA GLU A 64 -8.35 -29.01 -24.89
C GLU A 64 -9.58 -28.10 -25.08
N LYS A 65 -10.26 -27.75 -23.98
CA LYS A 65 -11.50 -26.96 -23.98
C LYS A 65 -11.28 -25.45 -24.08
N ILE A 66 -10.02 -25.01 -24.09
CA ILE A 66 -9.67 -23.59 -24.10
C ILE A 66 -9.24 -23.16 -25.51
N ASP A 67 -9.73 -21.98 -25.87
CA ASP A 67 -9.39 -21.28 -27.10
C ASP A 67 -7.93 -20.80 -27.11
N SER A 68 -7.41 -20.52 -28.30
CA SER A 68 -6.02 -20.06 -28.46
C SER A 68 -5.73 -18.75 -27.74
N CYS A 69 -6.73 -17.86 -27.59
CA CYS A 69 -6.60 -16.60 -26.89
C CYS A 69 -6.55 -16.81 -25.36
N GLY A 70 -7.49 -17.58 -24.78
CA GLY A 70 -7.46 -17.93 -23.35
C GLY A 70 -6.19 -18.67 -22.93
N ARG A 71 -5.62 -19.51 -23.81
CA ARG A 71 -4.34 -20.18 -23.56
C ARG A 71 -3.17 -19.19 -23.49
N ALA A 72 -3.15 -18.18 -24.36
CA ALA A 72 -2.13 -17.14 -24.35
C ALA A 72 -2.21 -16.27 -23.07
N ASP A 73 -3.41 -15.90 -22.64
CA ASP A 73 -3.64 -15.15 -21.41
C ASP A 73 -3.23 -15.94 -20.17
N ALA A 74 -3.57 -17.23 -20.11
CA ALA A 74 -3.15 -18.12 -19.04
C ALA A 74 -1.63 -18.27 -18.97
N MET A 75 -0.94 -18.35 -20.12
CA MET A 75 0.53 -18.35 -20.18
C MET A 75 1.12 -17.04 -19.64
N ASN A 76 0.53 -15.90 -19.98
CA ASN A 76 0.98 -14.60 -19.48
C ASN A 76 0.79 -14.49 -17.96
N LEU A 77 -0.39 -14.86 -17.45
CA LEU A 77 -0.66 -14.91 -16.01
C LEU A 77 0.32 -15.82 -15.26
N ARG A 78 0.64 -16.99 -15.83
CA ARG A 78 1.61 -17.93 -15.23
C ARG A 78 2.97 -17.27 -15.08
N HIS A 79 3.43 -16.57 -16.11
CA HIS A 79 4.68 -15.81 -16.05
C HIS A 79 4.62 -14.71 -14.98
N THR A 80 3.52 -13.96 -14.90
CA THR A 80 3.34 -12.91 -13.88
C THR A 80 3.34 -13.47 -12.45
N VAL A 81 2.69 -14.61 -12.19
CA VAL A 81 2.63 -15.22 -10.85
C VAL A 81 4.02 -15.64 -10.36
N VAL A 82 4.84 -16.21 -11.25
CA VAL A 82 6.22 -16.62 -10.91
C VAL A 82 7.06 -15.40 -10.58
N MET A 83 7.02 -14.39 -11.46
CA MET A 83 7.86 -13.19 -11.36
C MET A 83 7.40 -12.17 -10.32
N LYS A 84 6.20 -12.32 -9.74
CA LYS A 84 5.68 -11.37 -8.74
C LYS A 84 6.51 -11.40 -7.46
N GLU A 85 7.31 -10.36 -7.24
CA GLU A 85 8.10 -10.19 -6.03
C GLU A 85 7.23 -9.79 -4.83
N PRO A 86 7.65 -10.10 -3.59
CA PRO A 86 6.95 -9.61 -2.41
C PRO A 86 7.08 -8.09 -2.28
N TYR A 87 6.00 -7.43 -1.83
CA TYR A 87 5.98 -5.98 -1.64
C TYR A 87 7.09 -5.46 -0.73
N SER A 88 7.54 -6.25 0.25
CA SER A 88 8.68 -5.91 1.11
C SER A 88 9.96 -5.70 0.29
N PHE A 89 10.18 -6.49 -0.76
CA PHE A 89 11.33 -6.34 -1.65
C PHE A 89 11.18 -5.12 -2.56
N THR A 90 9.96 -4.81 -3.03
CA THR A 90 9.69 -3.57 -3.78
C THR A 90 9.89 -2.32 -2.92
N LEU A 91 9.43 -2.34 -1.67
CA LEU A 91 9.65 -1.27 -0.68
C LEU A 91 11.13 -1.11 -0.36
N PHE A 92 11.83 -2.20 -0.09
CA PHE A 92 13.27 -2.18 0.19
C PHE A 92 14.06 -1.69 -1.03
N ASN A 93 13.71 -2.12 -2.24
CA ASN A 93 14.33 -1.64 -3.48
C ASN A 93 14.03 -0.16 -3.73
N PHE A 94 12.82 0.31 -3.43
CA PHE A 94 12.49 1.74 -3.51
C PHE A 94 13.32 2.56 -2.53
N LEU A 95 13.41 2.14 -1.26
CA LEU A 95 14.19 2.81 -0.23
C LEU A 95 15.69 2.82 -0.56
N THR A 96 16.25 1.68 -0.94
CA THR A 96 17.68 1.57 -1.30
C THR A 96 18.02 2.31 -2.59
N LYS A 97 17.12 2.33 -3.58
CA LYS A 97 17.28 3.11 -4.82
C LYS A 97 17.15 4.61 -4.57
N SER A 98 16.26 5.02 -3.66
CA SER A 98 16.09 6.42 -3.25
C SER A 98 17.28 6.94 -2.44
N TRP A 99 17.94 6.07 -1.66
CA TRP A 99 19.14 6.40 -0.88
C TRP A 99 20.47 6.17 -1.63
N GLY A 100 20.43 5.97 -2.95
CA GLY A 100 21.64 5.98 -3.79
C GLY A 100 22.52 4.73 -3.69
N LEU A 101 22.08 3.66 -3.01
CA LEU A 101 22.77 2.37 -3.00
C LEU A 101 22.51 1.63 -4.33
N LYS A 102 23.13 2.12 -5.41
CA LYS A 102 23.09 1.46 -6.72
C LYS A 102 23.88 0.15 -6.66
N SER A 103 23.22 -0.95 -6.30
CA SER A 103 23.74 -2.28 -6.67
C SER A 103 23.64 -2.43 -8.18
N ARG A 104 24.77 -2.24 -8.86
CA ARG A 104 24.91 -2.32 -10.31
C ARG A 104 24.90 -3.78 -10.75
N LYS A 105 23.72 -4.40 -10.84
CA LYS A 105 23.53 -5.60 -11.68
C LYS A 105 22.78 -5.18 -12.94
N LYS A 106 23.53 -4.92 -14.01
CA LYS A 106 22.99 -4.85 -15.37
C LYS A 106 22.46 -6.25 -15.72
N SER A 107 21.14 -6.45 -15.62
CA SER A 107 20.49 -7.54 -16.34
C SER A 107 20.58 -7.20 -17.83
N VAL A 108 21.47 -7.87 -18.54
CA VAL A 108 21.51 -7.84 -20.00
C VAL A 108 20.28 -8.62 -20.47
N THR A 109 19.20 -7.89 -20.73
CA THR A 109 18.04 -8.45 -21.41
C THR A 109 18.37 -8.45 -22.90
N PRO A 110 18.34 -9.59 -23.61
CA PRO A 110 18.53 -9.59 -25.06
C PRO A 110 17.41 -8.74 -25.70
N PRO A 111 17.72 -7.95 -26.74
CA PRO A 111 16.74 -7.10 -27.40
C PRO A 111 15.66 -8.00 -28.02
N ARG A 112 14.45 -7.93 -27.45
CA ARG A 112 13.26 -8.56 -28.02
C ARG A 112 12.75 -7.62 -29.12
N THR A 113 12.98 -7.97 -30.37
CA THR A 113 12.34 -7.35 -31.52
C THR A 113 10.86 -7.69 -31.44
N VAL A 114 10.06 -6.77 -30.91
CA VAL A 114 8.60 -6.91 -30.87
C VAL A 114 8.07 -6.32 -32.17
N THR A 115 7.60 -7.17 -33.08
CA THR A 115 6.76 -6.76 -34.20
C THR A 115 5.48 -6.18 -33.62
N THR A 116 5.42 -4.85 -33.52
CA THR A 116 4.25 -4.13 -33.02
C THR A 116 3.13 -4.23 -34.05
N THR A 117 2.17 -5.10 -33.81
CA THR A 117 0.84 -4.97 -34.41
C THR A 117 0.25 -3.64 -33.94
N LYS A 118 -0.24 -2.82 -34.88
CA LYS A 118 -0.77 -1.46 -34.67
C LYS A 118 -1.91 -1.37 -33.63
N THR A 119 -2.40 -2.49 -33.12
CA THR A 119 -3.43 -2.60 -32.08
C THR A 119 -2.94 -2.26 -30.67
N ALA A 120 -1.62 -2.31 -30.39
CA ALA A 120 -1.06 -1.96 -29.08
C ALA A 120 -0.79 -0.43 -28.91
N ALA A 121 -0.91 0.35 -29.98
CA ALA A 121 -0.57 1.79 -29.98
C ALA A 121 -1.62 2.69 -29.30
N ASN A 122 -2.79 2.14 -28.94
CA ASN A 122 -3.90 2.90 -28.33
C ASN A 122 -4.19 2.53 -26.86
N MET A 123 -3.28 1.85 -26.17
CA MET A 123 -3.43 1.69 -24.72
C MET A 123 -3.05 2.99 -24.02
N SER A 124 -4.01 3.58 -23.30
CA SER A 124 -3.80 4.75 -22.46
C SER A 124 -2.68 4.47 -21.45
N ILE A 125 -1.57 5.23 -21.54
CA ILE A 125 -0.44 5.12 -20.62
C ILE A 125 -0.80 5.84 -19.31
N ARG A 126 -0.64 5.15 -18.18
CA ARG A 126 -0.87 5.73 -16.85
C ARG A 126 0.19 6.77 -16.53
N ASN A 127 -0.24 7.97 -16.16
CA ASN A 127 0.62 8.95 -15.49
C ASN A 127 0.64 8.65 -13.99
N ASP A 128 1.80 8.21 -13.48
CA ASP A 128 1.97 7.80 -12.08
C ASP A 128 1.84 8.98 -11.08
N LEU A 129 2.26 10.19 -11.48
CA LEU A 129 2.13 11.38 -10.63
C LEU A 129 0.67 11.80 -10.50
N LEU A 130 -0.05 11.80 -11.62
CA LEU A 130 -1.49 12.09 -11.65
C LEU A 130 -2.29 11.00 -10.92
N PHE A 131 -1.84 9.75 -11.00
CA PHE A 131 -2.40 8.65 -10.22
C PHE A 131 -2.20 8.86 -8.71
N LEU A 132 -0.99 9.18 -8.27
CA LEU A 132 -0.71 9.45 -6.85
C LEU A 132 -1.51 10.65 -6.33
N ALA A 133 -1.58 11.73 -7.12
CA ALA A 133 -2.35 12.92 -6.77
C ALA A 133 -3.85 12.61 -6.67
N SER A 134 -4.40 11.89 -7.64
CA SER A 134 -5.82 11.52 -7.64
C SER A 134 -6.17 10.42 -6.63
N ALA A 135 -5.22 9.57 -6.20
CA ALA A 135 -5.46 8.50 -5.23
C ALA A 135 -5.23 8.91 -3.77
N SER A 136 -4.25 9.78 -3.51
CA SER A 136 -3.88 10.18 -2.13
C SER A 136 -3.49 11.65 -1.96
N GLY A 137 -3.58 12.46 -3.02
CA GLY A 137 -3.06 13.83 -3.02
C GLY A 137 -3.62 14.74 -1.93
N ILE A 138 -4.90 14.61 -1.56
CA ILE A 138 -5.46 15.48 -0.53
C ILE A 138 -4.86 15.15 0.84
N PHE A 139 -4.64 13.86 1.14
CA PHE A 139 -3.98 13.46 2.38
C PHE A 139 -2.52 13.89 2.43
N VAL A 140 -1.81 13.85 1.30
CA VAL A 140 -0.45 14.39 1.21
C VAL A 140 -0.44 15.90 1.50
N LEU A 141 -1.38 16.65 0.92
CA LEU A 141 -1.51 18.10 1.17
C LEU A 141 -1.85 18.39 2.64
N LEU A 142 -2.80 17.66 3.23
CA LEU A 142 -3.15 17.80 4.64
C LEU A 142 -1.94 17.51 5.55
N GLY A 143 -1.19 16.44 5.27
CA GLY A 143 0.04 16.13 6.00
C GLY A 143 1.07 17.26 5.88
N LEU A 144 1.26 17.80 4.68
CA LEU A 144 2.20 18.90 4.44
C LEU A 144 1.80 20.17 5.19
N VAL A 145 0.51 20.51 5.22
CA VAL A 145 -0.02 21.65 5.98
C VAL A 145 0.04 21.42 7.50
N LEU A 146 -0.15 20.18 7.96
CA LEU A 146 -0.16 19.86 9.38
C LEU A 146 1.25 19.97 10.02
N ILE A 147 2.31 19.67 9.27
CA ILE A 147 3.70 19.75 9.76
C ILE A 147 4.04 21.15 10.31
N PRO A 148 3.88 22.27 9.57
CA PRO A 148 4.13 23.59 10.12
C PRO A 148 3.18 23.94 11.26
N VAL A 149 1.90 23.53 11.20
CA VAL A 149 0.94 23.76 12.28
C VAL A 149 1.42 23.11 13.59
N LEU A 150 1.89 21.87 13.54
CA LEU A 150 2.45 21.17 14.71
C LEU A 150 3.78 21.79 15.17
N MET A 151 4.61 22.26 14.24
CA MET A 151 5.91 22.86 14.58
C MET A 151 5.79 24.22 15.25
N PHE A 152 4.81 25.03 14.83
CA PHE A 152 4.60 26.39 15.32
C PHE A 152 3.56 26.51 16.44
N SER A 153 2.92 25.41 16.86
CA SER A 153 1.98 25.43 17.98
C SER A 153 2.70 25.74 19.31
N SER A 154 2.27 26.81 20.00
CA SER A 154 2.81 27.26 21.29
C SER A 154 2.56 26.28 22.43
N ASP A 155 1.53 25.45 22.31
CA ASP A 155 0.94 24.71 23.43
C ASP A 155 1.73 23.46 23.81
N TYR A 156 2.73 23.09 23.00
CA TYR A 156 3.52 21.88 23.18
C TYR A 156 4.99 22.18 23.46
N THR A 157 5.64 21.32 24.24
CA THR A 157 7.10 21.35 24.40
C THR A 157 7.80 20.96 23.11
N VAL A 158 9.08 21.35 22.94
CA VAL A 158 9.85 21.04 21.72
C VAL A 158 9.87 19.54 21.40
N SER A 159 10.02 18.68 22.42
CA SER A 159 10.01 17.23 22.25
C SER A 159 8.64 16.70 21.80
N GLN A 160 7.55 17.25 22.32
CA GLN A 160 6.19 16.91 21.89
C GLN A 160 5.92 17.34 20.45
N ARG A 161 6.42 18.51 20.02
CA ARG A 161 6.28 18.96 18.63
C ARG A 161 7.03 18.04 17.66
N ILE A 162 8.27 17.70 17.97
CA ILE A 162 9.07 16.77 17.16
C ILE A 162 8.39 15.40 17.10
N GLY A 163 7.94 14.87 18.25
CA GLY A 163 7.20 13.61 18.32
C GLY A 163 5.91 13.65 17.51
N GLY A 164 5.15 14.75 17.60
CA GLY A 164 3.92 14.97 16.83
C GLY A 164 4.15 14.99 15.33
N VAL A 165 5.21 15.66 14.86
CA VAL A 165 5.61 15.67 13.44
C VAL A 165 5.97 14.27 12.95
N ILE A 166 6.76 13.51 13.73
CA ILE A 166 7.15 12.14 13.37
C ILE A 166 5.91 11.25 13.26
N VAL A 167 5.00 11.32 14.25
CA VAL A 167 3.76 10.54 14.24
C VAL A 167 2.87 10.94 13.07
N ALA A 168 2.72 12.24 12.78
CA ALA A 168 1.96 12.72 11.64
C ALA A 168 2.54 12.20 10.32
N LEU A 169 3.86 12.30 10.11
CA LEU A 169 4.53 11.79 8.91
C LEU A 169 4.28 10.29 8.71
N ILE A 170 4.35 9.50 9.78
CA ILE A 170 4.09 8.06 9.72
C ILE A 170 2.62 7.80 9.35
N ILE A 171 1.66 8.45 10.04
CA ILE A 171 0.23 8.24 9.79
C ILE A 171 -0.14 8.65 8.37
N PHE A 172 0.21 9.87 7.94
CA PHE A 172 -0.11 10.34 6.59
C PHE A 172 0.63 9.53 5.51
N GLY A 173 1.85 9.08 5.77
CA GLY A 173 2.58 8.18 4.88
C GLY A 173 1.87 6.83 4.71
N LEU A 174 1.42 6.22 5.81
CA LEU A 174 0.67 4.95 5.77
C LEU A 174 -0.67 5.10 5.05
N VAL A 175 -1.42 6.17 5.33
CA VAL A 175 -2.69 6.46 4.65
C VAL A 175 -2.48 6.66 3.15
N THR A 176 -1.43 7.41 2.76
CA THR A 176 -1.06 7.63 1.36
C THR A 176 -0.77 6.31 0.64
N ILE A 177 0.07 5.46 1.23
CA ILE A 177 0.41 4.14 0.66
C ILE A 177 -0.82 3.24 0.56
N ALA A 178 -1.66 3.23 1.59
CA ALA A 178 -2.86 2.41 1.65
C ALA A 178 -3.88 2.82 0.58
N LEU A 179 -4.18 4.12 0.46
CA LEU A 179 -5.11 4.64 -0.55
C LEU A 179 -4.58 4.42 -1.96
N ASN A 180 -3.31 4.73 -2.21
CA ASN A 180 -2.69 4.49 -3.52
C ASN A 180 -2.75 3.00 -3.91
N SER A 181 -2.54 2.11 -2.94
CA SER A 181 -2.64 0.66 -3.15
C SER A 181 -4.07 0.21 -3.42
N LEU A 182 -5.05 0.74 -2.67
CA LEU A 182 -6.47 0.43 -2.83
C LEU A 182 -6.99 0.87 -4.21
N MET A 183 -6.66 2.09 -4.63
CA MET A 183 -7.07 2.62 -5.94
C MET A 183 -6.39 1.86 -7.10
N ASN A 184 -5.21 1.30 -6.87
CA ASN A 184 -4.50 0.51 -7.88
C ASN A 184 -5.11 -0.89 -8.08
N LEU A 185 -6.07 -1.30 -7.23
CA LEU A 185 -6.86 -2.52 -7.45
C LEU A 185 -7.99 -2.31 -8.48
N ILE A 186 -8.36 -1.05 -8.76
CA ILE A 186 -9.42 -0.73 -9.72
C ILE A 186 -8.83 -0.87 -11.13
N PRO A 187 -9.34 -1.78 -11.98
CA PRO A 187 -8.87 -1.91 -13.36
C PRO A 187 -9.19 -0.64 -14.15
N THR A 188 -8.53 -0.46 -15.30
CA THR A 188 -8.77 0.70 -16.17
C THR A 188 -10.22 0.71 -16.66
N LEU A 189 -10.92 1.79 -16.36
CA LEU A 189 -12.30 1.97 -16.77
C LEU A 189 -12.32 2.47 -18.23
N GLY A 190 -13.03 1.77 -19.10
CA GLY A 190 -13.20 2.19 -20.50
C GLY A 190 -11.89 2.38 -21.27
N ASN A 191 -10.83 1.64 -20.93
CA ASN A 191 -9.49 1.76 -21.54
C ASN A 191 -8.87 3.19 -21.43
N ASN A 192 -9.33 4.02 -20.49
CA ASN A 192 -8.85 5.38 -20.30
C ASN A 192 -8.62 5.68 -18.81
N TRP A 193 -7.37 5.99 -18.44
CA TRP A 193 -6.99 6.31 -17.07
C TRP A 193 -7.65 7.57 -16.51
N ASN A 194 -8.16 8.47 -17.35
CA ASN A 194 -8.85 9.68 -16.89
C ASN A 194 -10.07 9.36 -16.03
N TYR A 195 -10.81 8.29 -16.35
CA TYR A 195 -11.95 7.86 -15.55
C TYR A 195 -11.51 7.35 -14.17
N ASN A 196 -10.39 6.62 -14.11
CA ASN A 196 -9.82 6.21 -12.83
C ASN A 196 -9.38 7.42 -12.00
N TYR A 197 -8.80 8.46 -12.60
CA TYR A 197 -8.41 9.67 -11.87
C TYR A 197 -9.62 10.40 -11.27
N ILE A 198 -10.70 10.56 -12.04
CA ILE A 198 -11.94 11.18 -11.57
C ILE A 198 -12.56 10.34 -10.44
N LEU A 199 -12.60 9.02 -10.60
CA LEU A 199 -13.13 8.11 -9.59
C LEU A 199 -12.32 8.19 -8.29
N ASN A 200 -10.98 8.11 -8.38
CA ASN A 200 -10.10 8.19 -7.22
C ASN A 200 -10.28 9.51 -6.47
N ALA A 201 -10.39 10.63 -7.20
CA ALA A 201 -10.65 11.94 -6.61
C ALA A 201 -12.01 12.00 -5.92
N THR A 202 -13.05 11.43 -6.53
CA THR A 202 -14.41 11.36 -5.96
C THR A 202 -14.43 10.54 -4.66
N ILE A 203 -13.71 9.41 -4.63
CA ILE A 203 -13.59 8.58 -3.43
C ILE A 203 -12.85 9.34 -2.33
N GLN A 204 -11.75 10.04 -2.65
CA GLN A 204 -11.04 10.86 -1.67
C GLN A 204 -11.93 11.95 -1.08
N ILE A 205 -12.67 12.70 -1.91
CA ILE A 205 -13.59 13.75 -1.44
C ILE A 205 -14.65 13.15 -0.52
N THR A 206 -15.24 12.02 -0.91
CA THR A 206 -16.26 11.32 -0.12
C THR A 206 -15.70 10.88 1.24
N LEU A 207 -14.49 10.33 1.27
CA LEU A 207 -13.82 9.93 2.51
C LEU A 207 -13.61 11.13 3.45
N ILE A 208 -13.20 12.28 2.92
CA ILE A 208 -13.02 13.50 3.72
C ILE A 208 -14.34 13.99 4.28
N ILE A 209 -15.41 14.01 3.48
CA ILE A 209 -16.75 14.39 3.94
C ILE A 209 -17.20 13.47 5.08
N VAL A 210 -17.00 12.16 4.94
CA VAL A 210 -17.33 11.19 5.99
C VAL A 210 -16.51 11.43 7.26
N ILE A 211 -15.22 11.72 7.14
CA ILE A 211 -14.36 12.03 8.28
C ILE A 211 -14.82 13.31 8.98
N ILE A 212 -15.11 14.38 8.23
CA ILE A 212 -15.60 15.65 8.79
C ILE A 212 -16.94 15.44 9.50
N PHE A 213 -17.86 14.69 8.89
CA PHE A 213 -19.16 14.36 9.48
C PHE A 213 -18.99 13.55 10.77
N ALA A 214 -18.13 12.53 10.77
CA ALA A 214 -17.84 11.72 11.95
C ALA A 214 -17.23 12.55 13.09
N ILE A 215 -16.30 13.46 12.79
CA ILE A 215 -15.71 14.36 13.78
C ILE A 215 -16.76 15.33 14.34
N THR A 216 -17.60 15.89 13.47
CA THR A 216 -18.64 16.85 13.86
C THR A 216 -19.68 16.20 14.77
N LYS A 217 -20.17 15.00 14.38
CA LYS A 217 -21.09 14.21 15.19
C LYS A 217 -20.49 13.78 16.53
N SER A 218 -19.21 13.42 16.56
CA SER A 218 -18.53 13.09 17.81
C SER A 218 -18.39 14.28 18.76
N ARG A 219 -18.37 15.51 18.24
CA ARG A 219 -18.29 16.75 19.03
C ARG A 219 -19.65 17.20 19.56
N ASN A 220 -20.72 16.92 18.80
CA ASN A 220 -22.11 17.25 19.15
C ASN A 220 -22.98 15.98 19.09
N PRO A 221 -22.98 15.12 20.13
CA PRO A 221 -23.73 13.85 20.11
C PRO A 221 -25.26 14.03 20.08
N ASP A 222 -25.76 15.22 20.43
CA ASP A 222 -27.20 15.51 20.61
C ASP A 222 -27.84 16.29 19.44
N SER A 223 -27.15 16.44 18.30
CA SER A 223 -27.66 17.05 17.06
C SER A 223 -27.77 16.05 15.92
#